data_AF-A0A315X8S1-F1
#
_entry.id   AF-A0A315X8S1-F1
#
_cell.length_a   1.000
_cell.length_b   1.000
_cell.length_c   1.000
_cell.angle_alpha   90.00
_cell.angle_beta   90.00
_cell.angle_gamma   90.00
#
_symmetry.space_group_name_H-M   'P 1'
#
loop_
_entity.id
_entity.type
_entity.pdbx_description
1 polymer ?
#
loop_
_entity_poly.entity_id
_entity_poly.type
_entity_poly.pdbx_seq_one_letter_code
_entity_poly.pdbx_strand_id
1 'polypeptide(L)'
;MREASKGVVKCEVRRPKCAAGAIAVLAVVAGVLVAGCWGGDEGDTNANGSVTGTPAMTASPAAPATRTTEPNPAQRATATPTAGTAGGTAPATPGTPAPTVTLTEEPPAVPTATPTPSPTPVQPQEHGDGTFTIVVSQGDARAAVRVEVAATLDDRQLGLMFRQELAEDAGMLFLFGREVQTGFWMRNTYVPLDIAYIGADQRVIAIKQGVPLDETPLTPGENYLYVLEVNAGWFERHGMGPGAVVTLPGGLPPATSN
;
A
#
# COMPACT_ATOMS: atom_id res chain seq x y z
N MET A 1 19.37 59.22 52.38
CA MET A 1 19.25 58.35 51.18
C MET A 1 17.77 58.01 51.00
N ARG A 2 17.33 58.05 49.75
CA ARG A 2 16.02 57.74 49.12
C ARG A 2 15.14 56.72 49.85
N GLU A 3 13.85 57.05 50.06
CA GLU A 3 12.65 56.60 49.29
C GLU A 3 12.42 55.08 49.32
N ALA A 4 11.22 54.51 49.32
CA ALA A 4 9.85 54.88 49.67
C ALA A 4 9.03 53.58 49.52
N SER A 5 8.06 53.41 50.41
CA SER A 5 6.84 52.59 50.36
C SER A 5 6.47 51.76 49.11
N LYS A 6 6.04 50.52 49.37
CA LYS A 6 4.74 49.88 49.01
C LYS A 6 4.94 48.36 49.10
N GLY A 7 4.03 47.51 49.56
CA GLY A 7 2.62 47.62 49.89
C GLY A 7 2.10 46.17 49.93
N VAL A 8 1.38 45.84 51.00
CA VAL A 8 0.76 44.54 51.31
C VAL A 8 -0.23 44.09 50.23
N VAL A 9 -0.25 42.79 49.88
CA VAL A 9 -1.51 42.07 49.66
C VAL A 9 -1.34 40.59 50.08
N LYS A 10 -2.12 40.19 51.09
CA LYS A 10 -2.39 38.80 51.45
C LYS A 10 -3.76 38.44 50.88
N CYS A 11 -3.90 37.30 50.22
CA CYS A 11 -5.21 36.65 50.06
C CYS A 11 -5.03 35.15 49.86
N GLU A 12 -5.34 34.41 50.91
CA GLU A 12 -5.46 32.97 50.94
C GLU A 12 -6.90 32.63 50.51
N VAL A 13 -7.06 31.80 49.47
CA VAL A 13 -8.38 31.31 49.05
C VAL A 13 -8.30 29.80 48.87
N ARG A 14 -8.94 29.10 49.82
CA ARG A 14 -9.29 27.67 49.76
C ARG A 14 -10.10 27.37 48.50
N ARG A 15 -9.90 26.19 47.89
CA ARG A 15 -10.92 25.57 47.02
C ARG A 15 -11.21 24.10 47.41
N PRO A 16 -12.48 23.66 47.33
CA PRO A 16 -13.00 22.46 47.99
C PRO A 16 -13.04 21.21 47.10
N LYS A 17 -13.21 20.04 47.73
CA LYS A 17 -13.64 18.77 47.13
C LYS A 17 -15.17 18.76 46.93
N CYS A 18 -15.64 18.39 45.74
CA CYS A 18 -16.98 17.83 45.44
C CYS A 18 -16.77 16.91 44.21
N ALA A 19 -16.94 15.59 44.29
CA ALA A 19 -18.17 14.78 44.43
C ALA A 19 -18.89 14.53 43.08
N ALA A 20 -19.19 13.24 42.91
CA ALA A 20 -19.85 12.50 41.84
C ALA A 20 -21.13 13.11 41.23
N GLY A 21 -21.50 12.62 40.04
CA GLY A 21 -22.88 12.67 39.55
C GLY A 21 -23.04 12.32 38.07
N ALA A 22 -23.34 11.05 37.78
CA ALA A 22 -23.91 10.60 36.51
C ALA A 22 -25.39 10.99 36.44
N ILE A 23 -25.89 11.55 35.32
CA ILE A 23 -27.34 11.64 35.04
C ILE A 23 -27.62 11.46 33.53
N ALA A 24 -28.26 10.32 33.26
CA ALA A 24 -29.42 10.04 32.40
C ALA A 24 -29.63 10.79 31.06
N VAL A 25 -29.69 9.95 30.03
CA VAL A 25 -30.42 10.12 28.76
C VAL A 25 -31.89 10.45 29.02
N LEU A 26 -32.41 11.48 28.35
CA LEU A 26 -33.85 11.63 28.11
C LEU A 26 -34.09 12.31 26.76
N ALA A 27 -34.66 11.55 25.83
CA ALA A 27 -35.25 12.05 24.61
C ALA A 27 -36.58 12.74 24.93
N VAL A 28 -36.81 13.93 24.37
CA VAL A 28 -38.15 14.51 24.21
C VAL A 28 -38.26 15.10 22.82
N VAL A 29 -39.24 14.58 22.08
CA VAL A 29 -39.72 15.08 20.80
C VAL A 29 -40.87 16.05 21.08
N ALA A 30 -40.76 17.28 20.61
CA ALA A 30 -41.84 18.23 20.29
C ALA A 30 -41.14 19.47 19.67
N GLY A 31 -41.49 20.03 18.52
CA GLY A 31 -42.81 20.15 17.92
C GLY A 31 -43.33 21.58 18.11
N VAL A 32 -43.14 22.42 17.08
CA VAL A 32 -44.06 23.50 16.61
C VAL A 32 -43.91 24.95 17.18
N LEU A 33 -43.99 25.89 16.23
CA LEU A 33 -44.43 27.31 16.24
C LEU A 33 -43.43 28.51 16.33
N VAL A 34 -43.08 28.98 15.13
CA VAL A 34 -43.22 30.35 14.54
C VAL A 34 -43.39 31.58 15.45
N ALA A 35 -42.48 32.55 15.29
CA ALA A 35 -42.69 34.02 15.13
C ALA A 35 -41.31 34.62 14.83
N GLY A 36 -41.02 35.47 13.83
CA GLY A 36 -41.81 36.49 13.15
C GLY A 36 -41.27 37.88 13.53
N CYS A 37 -40.85 38.66 12.53
CA CYS A 37 -40.53 40.11 12.51
C CYS A 37 -39.09 40.56 12.85
N TRP A 38 -38.49 41.62 12.28
CA TRP A 38 -38.61 42.41 11.04
C TRP A 38 -37.55 43.55 11.12
N GLY A 39 -37.00 43.99 9.98
CA GLY A 39 -36.35 45.30 9.75
C GLY A 39 -34.85 45.42 10.07
N GLY A 40 -33.97 46.00 9.25
CA GLY A 40 -34.11 46.85 8.05
C GLY A 40 -33.19 48.09 8.14
N ASP A 41 -32.69 48.54 6.97
CA ASP A 41 -31.92 49.79 6.64
C ASP A 41 -30.40 49.86 6.93
N GLU A 42 -29.53 49.88 5.91
CA GLU A 42 -29.11 51.03 5.04
C GLU A 42 -28.18 51.99 5.80
N GLY A 43 -27.00 52.43 5.37
CA GLY A 43 -26.25 52.40 4.10
C GLY A 43 -25.38 53.66 4.14
N ASP A 44 -24.12 53.64 3.71
CA ASP A 44 -23.42 54.87 3.28
C ASP A 44 -22.14 54.58 2.50
N THR A 45 -21.93 55.41 1.48
CA THR A 45 -20.94 55.30 0.41
C THR A 45 -19.89 56.41 0.51
N ASN A 46 -18.71 56.19 -0.08
CA ASN A 46 -17.94 57.22 -0.79
C ASN A 46 -17.10 56.51 -1.87
N ALA A 47 -17.16 56.87 -3.16
CA ALA A 47 -16.83 58.11 -3.88
C ALA A 47 -15.32 58.34 -4.06
N ASN A 48 -14.72 57.69 -5.06
CA ASN A 48 -13.62 58.30 -5.82
C ASN A 48 -13.54 57.80 -7.29
N GLY A 49 -13.90 58.70 -8.22
CA GLY A 49 -13.13 59.04 -9.43
C GLY A 49 -12.87 57.98 -10.50
N SER A 50 -13.71 57.98 -11.54
CA SER A 50 -13.51 57.31 -12.84
C SER A 50 -12.40 57.97 -13.70
N VAL A 51 -11.62 57.17 -14.42
CA VAL A 51 -10.96 57.57 -15.67
C VAL A 51 -11.15 56.48 -16.72
N THR A 52 -11.66 56.92 -17.87
CA THR A 52 -12.04 56.22 -19.09
C THR A 52 -10.88 55.60 -19.88
N GLY A 53 -11.12 54.50 -20.61
CA GLY A 53 -10.35 54.17 -21.82
C GLY A 53 -10.38 52.70 -22.29
N THR A 54 -11.40 52.31 -23.06
CA THR A 54 -11.37 51.17 -24.00
C THR A 54 -10.70 51.64 -25.31
N PRO A 55 -10.00 50.78 -26.08
CA PRO A 55 -10.70 50.07 -27.14
C PRO A 55 -10.28 48.60 -27.33
N ALA A 56 -11.21 47.89 -27.97
CA ALA A 56 -11.10 46.54 -28.47
C ALA A 56 -10.04 46.38 -29.57
N MET A 57 -9.34 45.23 -29.56
CA MET A 57 -8.80 44.57 -30.75
C MET A 57 -8.94 43.05 -30.52
N THR A 58 -9.94 42.44 -31.14
CA THR A 58 -9.81 41.61 -32.35
C THR A 58 -9.60 40.14 -31.99
N ALA A 59 -10.69 39.40 -32.01
CA ALA A 59 -10.72 37.94 -31.98
C ALA A 59 -10.92 37.37 -33.39
N SER A 60 -10.37 36.17 -33.60
CA SER A 60 -10.65 35.17 -34.66
C SER A 60 -9.83 35.25 -35.97
N PRO A 61 -9.61 34.14 -36.72
CA PRO A 61 -10.00 32.73 -36.52
C PRO A 61 -8.90 31.67 -36.76
N ALA A 62 -9.14 30.39 -36.39
CA ALA A 62 -9.01 29.18 -37.26
C ALA A 62 -8.77 27.85 -36.48
N ALA A 63 -9.81 27.02 -36.44
CA ALA A 63 -9.91 25.58 -36.80
C ALA A 63 -8.91 24.49 -36.27
N PRO A 64 -9.36 23.22 -36.20
CA PRO A 64 -8.91 22.23 -35.22
C PRO A 64 -7.80 21.29 -35.72
N ALA A 65 -6.87 20.92 -34.83
CA ALA A 65 -5.95 19.81 -35.05
C ALA A 65 -6.38 18.60 -34.22
N THR A 66 -7.02 17.66 -34.90
CA THR A 66 -7.15 16.25 -34.50
C THR A 66 -5.76 15.68 -34.21
N ARG A 67 -5.49 15.26 -32.98
CA ARG A 67 -4.30 14.43 -32.68
C ARG A 67 -4.72 12.97 -32.67
N THR A 68 -4.51 12.34 -33.81
CA THR A 68 -4.57 10.90 -34.05
C THR A 68 -3.67 10.16 -33.06
N THR A 69 -4.27 9.20 -32.36
CA THR A 69 -3.58 8.14 -31.63
C THR A 69 -2.75 7.31 -32.61
N GLU A 70 -1.44 7.27 -32.42
CA GLU A 70 -0.53 6.38 -33.14
C GLU A 70 -0.55 5.00 -32.46
N PRO A 71 -0.91 3.90 -33.15
CA PRO A 71 -0.73 2.56 -32.63
C PRO A 71 0.71 2.07 -32.83
N ASN A 72 1.30 1.58 -31.74
CA ASN A 72 2.61 0.91 -31.65
C ASN A 72 2.73 -0.27 -32.65
N PRO A 73 3.78 -0.34 -33.48
CA PRO A 73 3.93 -1.35 -34.53
C PRO A 73 4.69 -2.59 -34.03
N ALA A 74 3.98 -3.65 -33.61
CA ALA A 74 4.58 -4.99 -33.50
C ALA A 74 3.54 -6.13 -33.42
N GLN A 75 2.59 -6.21 -34.36
CA GLN A 75 1.90 -7.47 -34.65
C GLN A 75 1.67 -7.62 -36.15
N ARG A 76 2.58 -8.33 -36.84
CA ARG A 76 2.25 -9.05 -38.08
C ARG A 76 3.32 -10.09 -38.41
N ALA A 77 2.99 -11.36 -38.24
CA ALA A 77 3.61 -12.44 -39.00
C ALA A 77 2.51 -13.42 -39.41
N THR A 78 2.03 -13.23 -40.64
CA THR A 78 1.13 -14.11 -41.37
C THR A 78 1.92 -15.29 -41.94
N ALA A 79 1.35 -16.49 -41.83
CA ALA A 79 1.80 -17.71 -42.49
C ALA A 79 1.55 -17.69 -44.01
N THR A 80 2.42 -18.38 -44.77
CA THR A 80 2.07 -19.09 -46.03
C THR A 80 3.05 -20.24 -46.28
N PRO A 81 2.60 -21.44 -46.73
CA PRO A 81 3.46 -22.59 -47.02
C PRO A 81 3.97 -22.60 -48.47
N THR A 82 5.06 -23.33 -48.76
CA THR A 82 5.48 -23.67 -50.12
C THR A 82 6.02 -25.10 -50.16
N ALA A 83 5.41 -25.90 -51.05
CA ALA A 83 5.79 -27.28 -51.35
C ALA A 83 6.96 -27.33 -52.34
N GLY A 84 7.82 -28.34 -52.21
CA GLY A 84 8.86 -28.72 -53.16
C GLY A 84 9.12 -30.23 -53.08
N THR A 85 9.08 -30.91 -54.24
CA THR A 85 9.03 -32.36 -54.44
C THR A 85 10.31 -32.92 -55.09
N ALA A 86 10.66 -34.17 -54.71
CA ALA A 86 11.53 -35.20 -55.36
C ALA A 86 13.05 -34.90 -55.49
N GLY A 87 13.98 -35.86 -55.41
CA GLY A 87 13.98 -37.31 -55.24
C GLY A 87 15.43 -37.83 -55.40
N GLY A 88 15.79 -39.01 -54.86
CA GLY A 88 17.12 -39.61 -55.05
C GLY A 88 17.37 -40.84 -54.14
N THR A 89 17.95 -41.89 -54.72
CA THR A 89 17.75 -43.31 -54.38
C THR A 89 19.00 -44.02 -53.81
N ALA A 90 18.80 -44.86 -52.76
CA ALA A 90 19.50 -46.12 -52.38
C ALA A 90 21.02 -46.13 -52.06
N PRO A 91 21.61 -47.19 -51.43
CA PRO A 91 21.04 -48.49 -51.02
C PRO A 91 21.31 -48.95 -49.56
N ALA A 92 20.60 -50.01 -49.19
CA ALA A 92 20.74 -50.79 -47.97
C ALA A 92 22.00 -51.67 -47.95
N THR A 93 22.55 -51.92 -46.75
CA THR A 93 23.50 -53.01 -46.48
C THR A 93 22.95 -53.89 -45.34
N PRO A 94 22.99 -55.23 -45.45
CA PRO A 94 22.43 -56.13 -44.45
C PRO A 94 23.49 -56.62 -43.43
N GLY A 95 23.04 -56.72 -42.16
CA GLY A 95 23.29 -57.85 -41.24
C GLY A 95 24.65 -58.01 -40.58
N THR A 96 24.66 -58.11 -39.23
CA THR A 96 25.37 -59.12 -38.42
C THR A 96 24.97 -58.94 -36.94
N PRO A 97 24.77 -60.02 -36.15
CA PRO A 97 23.78 -60.06 -35.07
C PRO A 97 24.26 -59.52 -33.72
N ALA A 98 23.26 -59.20 -32.88
CA ALA A 98 23.41 -58.83 -31.49
C ALA A 98 24.04 -59.96 -30.65
N PRO A 99 24.99 -59.65 -29.75
CA PRO A 99 25.30 -60.56 -28.66
C PRO A 99 24.21 -60.46 -27.59
N THR A 100 23.50 -61.57 -27.37
CA THR A 100 22.73 -61.82 -26.15
C THR A 100 23.71 -61.83 -24.97
N VAL A 101 23.66 -60.80 -24.14
CA VAL A 101 24.21 -60.85 -22.77
C VAL A 101 23.05 -60.97 -21.80
N THR A 102 22.91 -62.17 -21.24
CA THR A 102 21.96 -62.51 -20.17
C THR A 102 22.42 -61.84 -18.87
N LEU A 103 21.44 -61.30 -18.14
CA LEU A 103 21.55 -60.60 -16.85
C LEU A 103 22.44 -61.31 -15.81
N THR A 104 23.19 -60.52 -15.04
CA THR A 104 23.17 -60.49 -13.56
C THR A 104 24.06 -59.32 -13.11
N GLU A 105 23.48 -58.13 -12.98
CA GLU A 105 24.08 -57.10 -12.12
C GLU A 105 23.24 -57.10 -10.83
N GLU A 106 23.89 -57.58 -9.77
CA GLU A 106 23.39 -57.52 -8.40
C GLU A 106 23.18 -56.04 -8.03
N PRO A 107 21.97 -55.63 -7.60
CA PRO A 107 21.73 -54.23 -7.25
C PRO A 107 22.66 -53.84 -6.10
N PRO A 108 23.36 -52.68 -6.17
CA PRO A 108 24.23 -52.26 -5.09
C PRO A 108 23.39 -52.09 -3.82
N ALA A 109 23.89 -52.66 -2.73
CA ALA A 109 23.31 -52.52 -1.41
C ALA A 109 23.04 -51.03 -1.13
N VAL A 110 21.75 -50.70 -0.98
CA VAL A 110 21.29 -49.38 -0.59
C VAL A 110 21.99 -49.05 0.73
N PRO A 111 22.89 -48.05 0.81
CA PRO A 111 23.38 -47.62 2.10
C PRO A 111 22.15 -47.15 2.88
N THR A 112 21.95 -47.70 4.07
CA THR A 112 20.90 -47.28 4.98
C THR A 112 21.00 -45.77 5.16
N ALA A 113 20.13 -45.04 4.45
CA ALA A 113 20.03 -43.60 4.60
C ALA A 113 19.56 -43.36 6.03
N THR A 114 20.45 -42.80 6.84
CA THR A 114 20.10 -42.19 8.11
C THR A 114 18.88 -41.30 7.87
N PRO A 115 17.83 -41.32 8.71
CA PRO A 115 16.73 -40.40 8.55
C PRO A 115 17.29 -38.98 8.60
N THR A 116 17.24 -38.27 7.48
CA THR A 116 17.42 -36.82 7.43
C THR A 116 16.46 -36.22 8.46
N PRO A 117 16.91 -35.39 9.40
CA PRO A 117 15.98 -34.70 10.28
C PRO A 117 15.03 -33.90 9.39
N SER A 118 13.72 -34.11 9.56
CA SER A 118 12.70 -33.28 8.94
C SER A 118 13.03 -31.82 9.19
N PRO A 119 12.87 -30.91 8.20
CA PRO A 119 13.09 -29.50 8.45
C PRO A 119 12.15 -29.09 9.60
N THR A 120 12.74 -28.68 10.71
CA THR A 120 12.03 -28.03 11.81
C THR A 120 11.14 -26.93 11.20
N PRO A 121 9.86 -26.80 11.58
CA PRO A 121 9.07 -25.65 11.17
C PRO A 121 9.84 -24.40 11.60
N VAL A 122 10.33 -23.68 10.60
CA VAL A 122 11.10 -22.45 10.78
C VAL A 122 10.14 -21.50 11.52
N GLN A 123 10.40 -21.31 12.81
CA GLN A 123 9.76 -20.26 13.61
C GLN A 123 9.88 -18.94 12.85
N PRO A 124 8.90 -18.00 12.95
CA PRO A 124 8.95 -16.71 12.26
C PRO A 124 10.35 -16.13 12.37
N GLN A 125 11.06 -16.10 11.24
CA GLN A 125 12.38 -15.49 11.20
C GLN A 125 12.10 -14.00 11.26
N GLU A 126 12.28 -13.41 12.45
CA GLU A 126 12.31 -11.97 12.69
C GLU A 126 13.46 -11.38 11.85
N HIS A 127 13.20 -11.17 10.55
CA HIS A 127 14.14 -10.54 9.64
C HIS A 127 14.10 -9.04 9.87
N GLY A 128 15.25 -8.46 10.21
CA GLY A 128 15.56 -7.05 9.96
C GLY A 128 14.93 -6.05 10.93
N ASP A 129 15.80 -5.35 11.67
CA ASP A 129 15.57 -4.04 12.30
C ASP A 129 14.50 -3.92 13.41
N GLY A 130 13.82 -5.02 13.76
CA GLY A 130 12.93 -5.11 14.92
C GLY A 130 11.49 -4.67 14.62
N THR A 131 10.66 -4.72 15.65
CA THR A 131 9.23 -4.46 15.50
C THR A 131 8.87 -3.03 15.89
N PHE A 132 8.10 -2.36 15.02
CA PHE A 132 7.62 -0.99 15.21
C PHE A 132 6.10 -0.96 15.36
N THR A 133 5.55 0.13 15.87
CA THR A 133 4.10 0.38 15.85
C THR A 133 3.82 1.58 14.98
N ILE A 134 3.04 1.38 13.92
CA ILE A 134 2.51 2.44 13.07
C ILE A 134 1.05 2.68 13.42
N VAL A 135 0.53 3.84 13.02
CA VAL A 135 -0.89 4.15 13.20
C VAL A 135 -1.50 4.54 11.87
N VAL A 136 -2.58 3.86 11.48
CA VAL A 136 -3.38 4.20 10.31
C VAL A 136 -4.62 4.96 10.78
N SER A 137 -4.97 6.04 10.08
CA SER A 137 -6.11 6.87 10.43
C SER A 137 -6.84 7.45 9.23
N GLN A 138 -8.16 7.59 9.34
CA GLN A 138 -9.01 8.23 8.33
C GLN A 138 -10.29 8.77 8.99
N GLY A 139 -10.50 10.09 8.94
CA GLY A 139 -11.59 10.72 9.70
C GLY A 139 -11.41 10.48 11.21
N ASP A 140 -12.46 9.96 11.85
CA ASP A 140 -12.43 9.57 13.28
C ASP A 140 -11.86 8.15 13.51
N ALA A 141 -11.70 7.35 12.44
CA ALA A 141 -11.17 5.99 12.55
C ALA A 141 -9.64 6.01 12.74
N ARG A 142 -9.14 5.20 13.68
CA ARG A 142 -7.72 5.06 13.99
C ARG A 142 -7.41 3.67 14.53
N ALA A 143 -6.38 3.03 13.99
CA ALA A 143 -5.93 1.71 14.44
C ALA A 143 -4.39 1.62 14.42
N ALA A 144 -3.84 0.89 15.39
CA ALA A 144 -2.41 0.67 15.50
C ALA A 144 -2.05 -0.70 14.91
N VAL A 145 -0.97 -0.77 14.16
CA VAL A 145 -0.45 -2.01 13.59
C VAL A 145 0.98 -2.19 14.05
N ARG A 146 1.29 -3.38 14.56
CA ARG A 146 2.66 -3.78 14.88
C ARG A 146 3.32 -4.32 13.62
N VAL A 147 4.38 -3.69 13.16
CA VAL A 147 5.02 -4.02 11.89
C VAL A 147 6.46 -4.47 12.06
N GLU A 148 6.82 -5.54 11.36
CA GLU A 148 8.21 -5.81 10.99
C GLU A 148 8.59 -4.93 9.80
N VAL A 149 9.87 -4.63 9.63
CA VAL A 149 10.33 -3.66 8.62
C VAL A 149 11.19 -4.34 7.57
N ALA A 150 10.77 -4.24 6.31
CA ALA A 150 11.54 -4.66 5.15
C ALA A 150 12.24 -3.45 4.51
N ALA A 151 13.43 -3.11 5.03
CA ALA A 151 14.22 -1.97 4.56
C ALA A 151 15.29 -2.34 3.52
N THR A 152 15.73 -3.60 3.50
CA THR A 152 16.73 -4.09 2.54
C THR A 152 16.10 -4.76 1.33
N LEU A 153 16.86 -4.96 0.25
CA LEU A 153 16.38 -5.69 -0.92
C LEU A 153 15.97 -7.12 -0.56
N ASP A 154 16.80 -7.81 0.24
CA ASP A 154 16.56 -9.20 0.63
C ASP A 154 15.30 -9.32 1.50
N ASP A 155 15.12 -8.41 2.48
CA ASP A 155 13.91 -8.42 3.31
C ASP A 155 12.65 -8.15 2.48
N ARG A 156 12.71 -7.23 1.51
CA ARG A 156 11.57 -6.94 0.62
C ARG A 156 11.24 -8.10 -0.32
N GLN A 157 12.25 -8.84 -0.78
CA GLN A 157 12.04 -10.02 -1.62
C GLN A 157 11.44 -11.18 -0.83
N LEU A 158 11.84 -11.33 0.44
CA LEU A 158 11.30 -12.36 1.33
C LEU A 158 9.88 -12.02 1.78
N GLY A 159 9.61 -10.79 2.19
CA GLY A 159 8.30 -10.35 2.67
C GLY A 159 7.73 -11.28 3.76
N LEU A 160 6.42 -11.57 3.67
CA LEU A 160 5.72 -12.50 4.56
C LEU A 160 5.72 -13.96 4.06
N MET A 161 6.64 -14.34 3.17
CA MET A 161 6.73 -15.72 2.66
C MET A 161 6.87 -16.75 3.79
N PHE A 162 6.30 -17.93 3.54
CA PHE A 162 6.37 -19.12 4.38
C PHE A 162 5.65 -19.04 5.74
N ARG A 163 5.08 -17.89 6.11
CA ARG A 163 4.29 -17.74 7.33
C ARG A 163 2.94 -18.44 7.22
N GLN A 164 2.58 -19.16 8.28
CA GLN A 164 1.29 -19.85 8.38
C GLN A 164 0.19 -18.96 8.94
N GLU A 165 0.56 -17.97 9.73
CA GLU A 165 -0.36 -17.06 10.41
C GLU A 165 0.27 -15.67 10.58
N LEU A 166 -0.59 -14.67 10.76
CA LEU A 166 -0.24 -13.29 11.08
C LEU A 166 -1.25 -12.79 12.12
N ALA A 167 -0.77 -12.27 13.25
CA ALA A 167 -1.66 -11.72 14.27
C ALA A 167 -2.54 -10.59 13.71
N GLU A 168 -3.75 -10.42 14.25
CA GLU A 168 -4.77 -9.52 13.67
C GLU A 168 -4.25 -8.09 13.41
N ASP A 169 -3.58 -7.50 14.40
CA ASP A 169 -2.96 -6.16 14.33
C ASP A 169 -1.45 -6.24 14.12
N ALA A 170 -1.01 -7.17 13.28
CA ALA A 170 0.37 -7.28 12.83
C ALA A 170 0.48 -7.19 11.31
N GLY A 171 1.67 -6.79 10.85
CA GLY A 171 1.95 -6.66 9.44
C GLY A 171 3.43 -6.50 9.15
N MET A 172 3.73 -6.17 7.91
CA MET A 172 5.07 -5.82 7.45
C MET A 172 5.04 -4.50 6.70
N LEU A 173 5.98 -3.63 7.02
CA LEU A 173 6.17 -2.32 6.38
C LEU A 173 7.41 -2.38 5.48
N PHE A 174 7.19 -2.26 4.18
CA PHE A 174 8.24 -2.20 3.17
C PHE A 174 8.65 -0.74 2.96
N LEU A 175 9.94 -0.46 3.09
CA LEU A 175 10.50 0.87 2.89
C LEU A 175 11.30 0.92 1.59
N PHE A 176 11.08 1.95 0.78
CA PHE A 176 11.85 2.20 -0.44
C PHE A 176 12.63 3.52 -0.32
N GLY A 177 13.90 3.54 -0.75
CA GLY A 177 14.74 4.74 -0.68
C GLY A 177 14.37 5.82 -1.70
N ARG A 178 13.45 5.51 -2.63
CA ARG A 178 12.95 6.37 -3.71
C ARG A 178 11.57 5.89 -4.12
N GLU A 179 10.82 6.74 -4.80
CA GLU A 179 9.57 6.33 -5.41
C GLU A 179 9.78 5.22 -6.46
N VAL A 180 8.90 4.22 -6.43
CA VAL A 180 8.91 3.06 -7.31
C VAL A 180 7.51 2.76 -7.86
N GLN A 181 7.45 1.93 -8.90
CA GLN A 181 6.21 1.44 -9.54
C GLN A 181 6.15 -0.10 -9.59
N THR A 182 6.95 -0.77 -8.77
CA THR A 182 7.02 -2.23 -8.74
C THR A 182 5.70 -2.84 -8.27
N GLY A 183 5.38 -4.04 -8.76
CA GLY A 183 4.25 -4.82 -8.26
C GLY A 183 4.68 -5.78 -7.16
N PHE A 184 3.74 -6.10 -6.28
CA PHE A 184 3.88 -7.19 -5.31
C PHE A 184 3.19 -8.45 -5.83
N TRP A 185 3.57 -9.60 -5.27
CA TRP A 185 3.03 -10.91 -5.59
C TRP A 185 2.92 -11.74 -4.31
N MET A 186 2.17 -12.85 -4.35
CA MET A 186 1.92 -13.71 -3.19
C MET A 186 2.69 -15.03 -3.28
N ARG A 187 3.80 -15.06 -4.03
CA ARG A 187 4.66 -16.24 -4.17
C ARG A 187 5.06 -16.75 -2.79
N ASN A 188 4.78 -18.02 -2.49
CA ASN A 188 5.06 -18.65 -1.19
C ASN A 188 4.41 -17.97 0.04
N THR A 189 3.42 -17.11 -0.15
CA THR A 189 2.69 -16.46 0.95
C THR A 189 1.37 -17.18 1.17
N TYR A 190 1.18 -17.78 2.35
CA TYR A 190 -0.02 -18.57 2.68
C TYR A 190 -1.13 -17.75 3.35
N VAL A 191 -0.76 -16.66 4.03
CA VAL A 191 -1.70 -15.74 4.67
C VAL A 191 -2.32 -14.84 3.59
N PRO A 192 -3.66 -14.69 3.52
CA PRO A 192 -4.28 -13.71 2.62
C PRO A 192 -4.06 -12.29 3.16
N LEU A 193 -3.71 -11.34 2.29
CA LEU A 193 -3.25 -10.01 2.71
C LEU A 193 -4.01 -8.86 2.06
N ASP A 194 -4.16 -7.76 2.80
CA ASP A 194 -4.33 -6.42 2.23
C ASP A 194 -2.94 -5.83 1.96
N ILE A 195 -2.67 -5.44 0.72
CA ILE A 195 -1.42 -4.80 0.30
C ILE A 195 -1.72 -3.32 0.02
N ALA A 196 -1.40 -2.46 0.98
CA ALA A 196 -1.63 -1.03 0.89
C ALA A 196 -0.39 -0.31 0.37
N TYR A 197 -0.50 0.30 -0.80
CA TYR A 197 0.53 1.14 -1.42
C TYR A 197 0.42 2.57 -0.88
N ILE A 198 1.54 3.13 -0.43
CA ILE A 198 1.56 4.40 0.31
C ILE A 198 2.53 5.37 -0.37
N GLY A 199 2.06 6.59 -0.64
CA GLY A 199 2.83 7.67 -1.25
C GLY A 199 3.90 8.26 -0.32
N ALA A 200 4.74 9.12 -0.87
CA ALA A 200 5.75 9.85 -0.10
C ALA A 200 5.14 10.78 0.99
N ASP A 201 3.89 11.18 0.80
CA ASP A 201 3.08 11.95 1.76
C ASP A 201 2.40 11.09 2.84
N GLN A 202 2.76 9.80 2.92
CA GLN A 202 2.22 8.82 3.87
C GLN A 202 0.72 8.54 3.70
N ARG A 203 0.15 8.84 2.54
CA ARG A 203 -1.24 8.49 2.21
C ARG A 203 -1.32 7.17 1.45
N VAL A 204 -2.30 6.36 1.80
CA VAL A 204 -2.64 5.14 1.06
C VAL A 204 -3.21 5.54 -0.31
N ILE A 205 -2.54 5.13 -1.37
CA ILE A 205 -2.93 5.36 -2.77
C ILE A 205 -3.94 4.31 -3.20
N ALA A 206 -3.62 3.05 -2.95
CA ALA A 206 -4.44 1.90 -3.33
C ALA A 206 -4.24 0.74 -2.37
N ILE A 207 -5.25 -0.09 -2.25
CA ILE A 207 -5.18 -1.37 -1.52
C ILE A 207 -5.49 -2.48 -2.51
N LYS A 208 -4.64 -3.49 -2.56
CA LYS A 208 -4.84 -4.70 -3.38
C LYS A 208 -5.02 -5.91 -2.47
N GLN A 209 -5.85 -6.84 -2.91
CA GLN A 209 -6.08 -8.09 -2.20
C GLN A 209 -5.09 -9.14 -2.69
N GLY A 210 -4.22 -9.59 -1.79
CA GLY A 210 -3.28 -10.67 -2.03
C GLY A 210 -3.95 -12.03 -1.85
N VAL A 211 -4.10 -12.76 -2.96
CA VAL A 211 -4.58 -14.15 -2.94
C VAL A 211 -3.40 -15.08 -2.66
N PRO A 212 -3.46 -15.97 -1.66
CA PRO A 212 -2.34 -16.86 -1.33
C PRO A 212 -1.80 -17.62 -2.54
N LEU A 213 -0.47 -17.67 -2.66
CA LEU A 213 0.27 -18.36 -3.72
C LEU A 213 0.07 -17.82 -5.15
N ASP A 214 -0.69 -16.74 -5.34
CA ASP A 214 -0.87 -16.11 -6.64
C ASP A 214 0.35 -15.23 -6.99
N GLU A 215 1.01 -15.56 -8.11
CA GLU A 215 2.17 -14.82 -8.59
C GLU A 215 1.80 -13.65 -9.54
N THR A 216 0.51 -13.41 -9.78
CA THR A 216 0.04 -12.29 -10.59
C THR A 216 0.45 -10.96 -9.95
N PRO A 217 1.23 -10.10 -10.66
CA PRO A 217 1.68 -8.84 -10.09
C PRO A 217 0.51 -7.90 -9.77
N LEU A 218 0.42 -7.49 -8.51
CA LEU A 218 -0.49 -6.47 -8.01
C LEU A 218 0.24 -5.13 -8.08
N THR A 219 -0.27 -4.17 -8.83
CA THR A 219 0.33 -2.83 -8.98
C THR A 219 -0.66 -1.74 -8.62
N PRO A 220 -0.22 -0.61 -8.02
CA PRO A 220 -1.12 0.50 -7.72
C PRO A 220 -1.47 1.34 -8.95
N GLY A 221 -0.64 1.29 -10.01
CA GLY A 221 -0.77 2.16 -11.19
C GLY A 221 -0.15 3.55 -11.04
N GLU A 222 0.44 3.84 -9.88
CA GLU A 222 1.06 5.13 -9.52
C GLU A 222 2.38 4.91 -8.75
N ASN A 223 3.17 5.98 -8.56
CA ASN A 223 4.39 5.94 -7.76
C ASN A 223 4.07 5.82 -6.27
N TYR A 224 4.84 5.03 -5.54
CA TYR A 224 4.73 4.91 -4.08
C TYR A 224 6.10 4.79 -3.42
N LEU A 225 6.16 5.03 -2.11
CA LEU A 225 7.39 5.01 -1.30
C LEU A 225 7.37 3.95 -0.19
N TYR A 226 6.17 3.51 0.22
CA TYR A 226 6.02 2.46 1.23
C TYR A 226 4.92 1.48 0.82
N VAL A 227 4.99 0.27 1.36
CA VAL A 227 3.89 -0.71 1.32
C VAL A 227 3.64 -1.24 2.72
N LEU A 228 2.37 -1.34 3.10
CA LEU A 228 1.95 -2.01 4.32
C LEU A 228 1.18 -3.28 3.94
N GLU A 229 1.71 -4.43 4.33
CA GLU A 229 1.01 -5.71 4.27
C GLU A 229 0.40 -6.02 5.63
N VAL A 230 -0.90 -6.28 5.67
CA VAL A 230 -1.66 -6.71 6.85
C VAL A 230 -2.63 -7.82 6.46
N ASN A 231 -3.27 -8.48 7.43
CA ASN A 231 -4.30 -9.49 7.16
C ASN A 231 -5.38 -8.97 6.19
N ALA A 232 -5.85 -9.82 5.28
CA ALA A 232 -6.93 -9.46 4.36
C ALA A 232 -8.17 -8.92 5.09
N GLY A 233 -8.76 -7.88 4.51
CA GLY A 233 -9.92 -7.16 5.04
C GLY A 233 -9.64 -6.32 6.29
N TRP A 234 -8.39 -6.17 6.73
CA TRP A 234 -8.05 -5.36 7.90
C TRP A 234 -8.47 -3.89 7.71
N PHE A 235 -8.25 -3.33 6.52
CA PHE A 235 -8.66 -1.96 6.22
C PHE A 235 -10.18 -1.80 6.26
N GLU A 236 -10.91 -2.73 5.65
CA GLU A 236 -12.37 -2.73 5.64
C GLU A 236 -12.95 -2.84 7.05
N ARG A 237 -12.44 -3.76 7.88
CA ARG A 237 -12.88 -3.93 9.29
C ARG A 237 -12.68 -2.68 10.13
N HIS A 238 -11.67 -1.88 9.81
CA HIS A 238 -11.37 -0.62 10.49
C HIS A 238 -12.03 0.61 9.83
N GLY A 239 -12.83 0.42 8.78
CA GLY A 239 -13.49 1.52 8.08
C GLY A 239 -12.52 2.47 7.36
N MET A 240 -11.38 1.94 6.92
CA MET A 240 -10.32 2.70 6.24
C MET A 240 -10.10 2.18 4.81
N GLY A 241 -9.52 3.02 3.97
CA GLY A 241 -9.24 2.69 2.57
C GLY A 241 -8.24 3.66 1.92
N PRO A 242 -8.25 3.80 0.58
CA PRO A 242 -7.51 4.85 -0.10
C PRO A 242 -7.76 6.23 0.53
N GLY A 243 -6.68 7.01 0.69
CA GLY A 243 -6.66 8.30 1.36
C GLY A 243 -6.37 8.24 2.87
N ALA A 244 -6.41 7.06 3.49
CA ALA A 244 -5.96 6.87 4.88
C ALA A 244 -4.50 7.31 5.06
N VAL A 245 -4.19 7.85 6.23
CA VAL A 245 -2.85 8.34 6.58
C VAL A 245 -2.15 7.33 7.46
N VAL A 246 -0.92 6.95 7.08
CA VAL A 246 -0.06 6.03 7.84
C VAL A 246 1.00 6.83 8.58
N THR A 247 0.80 7.02 9.89
CA THR A 247 1.79 7.69 10.74
C THR A 247 2.94 6.75 11.06
N LEU A 248 4.11 7.04 10.49
CA LEU A 248 5.34 6.30 10.74
C LEU A 248 6.01 6.73 12.05
N PRO A 249 6.52 5.80 12.88
CA PRO A 249 7.30 6.14 14.06
C PRO A 249 8.68 6.69 13.66
N GLY A 250 9.30 7.44 14.58
CA GLY A 250 10.72 7.78 14.46
C GLY A 250 11.61 6.55 14.66
N GLY A 251 12.82 6.60 14.11
CA GLY A 251 13.81 5.53 14.30
C GLY A 251 13.66 4.33 13.37
N LEU A 252 12.84 4.43 12.32
CA LEU A 252 12.85 3.44 11.25
C LEU A 252 14.23 3.38 10.57
N PRO A 253 14.70 2.18 10.19
CA PRO A 253 15.95 2.02 9.47
C PRO A 253 15.89 2.73 8.11
N PRO A 254 17.03 3.21 7.59
CA PRO A 254 17.08 3.74 6.23
C PRO A 254 16.84 2.62 5.21
N ALA A 255 15.97 2.88 4.23
CA ALA A 255 15.77 1.94 3.14
C ALA A 255 17.02 1.86 2.25
N THR A 256 17.47 0.64 1.92
CA THR A 256 18.52 0.47 0.92
C THR A 256 17.93 0.61 -0.48
N SER A 257 18.65 1.34 -1.34
CA SER A 257 18.31 1.43 -2.76
C SER A 257 18.22 0.05 -3.40
N ASN A 258 17.32 -0.06 -4.36
CA ASN A 258 17.10 -1.25 -5.20
C ASN A 258 18.14 -1.32 -6.32
#